data_AF-F3GME5-F1
#
_entry.id   AF-F3GME5-F1
#
_cell.length_a   1.000
_cell.length_b   1.000
_cell.length_c   1.000
_cell.angle_alpha   90.00
_cell.angle_beta   90.00
_cell.angle_gamma   90.00
#
_symmetry.space_group_name_H-M   'P 1'
#
loop_
_entity.id
_entity.type
_entity.pdbx_description
1 polymer ?
#
loop_
_entity_poly.entity_id
_entity_poly.type
_entity_poly.pdbx_seq_one_letter_code
_entity_poly.pdbx_strand_id
1 'polypeptide(L)' 'PGAQHVAAMRERLKAAGKTCVFSEPPLRPRLAETLSAGMPVKLAELDGLGGYIPATAQGYEQVLQKLADDLAGCLSSL' A
#
# COMPACT_ATOMS: atom_id res chain seq x y z
N PRO A 1 7.81 5.75 13.79
CA PRO A 1 8.14 7.15 13.44
C PRO A 1 7.63 8.10 14.53
N GLY A 2 8.32 9.23 14.77
CA GLY A 2 7.89 10.23 15.77
C GLY A 2 6.76 11.13 15.29
N ALA A 3 6.10 11.85 16.22
CA ALA A 3 4.92 12.67 15.94
C ALA A 3 5.12 13.75 14.86
N GLN A 4 6.26 14.47 14.88
CA GLN A 4 6.56 15.45 13.83
C GLN A 4 6.66 14.80 12.44
N HIS A 5 7.25 13.60 12.36
CA HIS A 5 7.37 12.88 11.09
C HIS A 5 6.00 12.41 10.59
N VAL A 6 5.12 11.95 11.49
CA VAL A 6 3.73 11.60 11.17
C VAL A 6 2.96 12.81 10.63
N ALA A 7 3.11 13.98 11.26
CA ALA A 7 2.48 15.22 10.78
C ALA A 7 2.97 15.60 9.37
N ALA A 8 4.29 15.55 9.13
CA ALA A 8 4.85 15.82 7.80
C ALA A 8 4.35 14.85 6.72
N MET A 9 4.21 13.57 7.04
CA MET A 9 3.64 12.57 6.13
C MET A 9 2.16 12.85 5.84
N ARG A 10 1.37 13.25 6.85
CA ARG A 10 -0.05 13.63 6.66
C ARG A 10 -0.18 14.86 5.74
N GLU A 11 0.66 15.87 5.89
CA GLU A 11 0.62 17.04 4.99
C GLU A 11 0.96 16.67 3.54
N ARG A 12 1.92 15.75 3.33
CA ARG A 12 2.21 15.22 1.98
C ARG A 12 1.03 14.47 1.38
N LEU A 13 0.33 13.66 2.17
CA LEU A 13 -0.84 12.93 1.71
C LEU A 13 -2.01 13.86 1.38
N LYS A 14 -2.25 14.90 2.18
CA LYS A 14 -3.24 15.93 1.85
C LYS A 14 -2.94 16.63 0.53
N ALA A 15 -1.68 16.99 0.30
CA ALA A 15 -1.25 17.64 -0.94
C ALA A 15 -1.37 16.74 -2.16
N ALA A 16 -1.19 15.42 -1.99
CA ALA A 16 -1.37 14.44 -3.06
C ALA A 16 -2.84 14.21 -3.45
N GLY A 17 -3.79 14.53 -2.56
CA GLY A 17 -5.22 14.40 -2.83
C GLY A 17 -5.69 12.94 -2.87
N LYS A 18 -6.46 12.58 -3.90
CA LYS A 18 -6.98 11.23 -4.07
C LYS A 18 -5.83 10.31 -4.50
N THR A 19 -5.40 9.42 -3.60
CA THR A 19 -4.20 8.60 -3.80
C THR A 19 -4.27 7.24 -3.12
N CYS A 20 -3.23 6.42 -3.29
CA CYS A 20 -3.04 5.12 -2.68
C CYS A 20 -1.82 5.11 -1.76
N VAL A 21 -1.94 4.47 -0.60
CA VAL A 21 -0.83 4.13 0.29
C VAL A 21 -0.74 2.61 0.39
N PHE A 22 0.42 2.07 -0.01
CA PHE A 22 0.70 0.66 0.03
C PHE A 22 1.49 0.30 1.30
N SER A 23 1.10 -0.79 1.97
CA SER A 23 1.87 -1.41 3.05
C SER A 23 2.40 -2.77 2.61
N GLU A 24 3.59 -3.13 3.07
CA GLU A 24 4.15 -4.47 2.85
C GLU A 24 3.82 -5.39 4.04
N PRO A 25 3.59 -6.70 3.83
CA PRO A 25 3.39 -7.64 4.91
C PRO A 25 4.67 -7.87 5.74
N PRO A 26 4.55 -8.22 7.04
CA PRO A 26 3.34 -8.36 7.84
C PRO A 26 2.94 -7.04 8.56
N LEU A 27 3.30 -5.87 8.00
CA LEU A 27 3.15 -4.60 8.69
C LEU A 27 1.69 -4.35 9.08
N ARG A 28 1.42 -4.14 10.38
CA ARG A 28 0.07 -3.83 10.85
C ARG A 28 -0.33 -2.42 10.36
N PRO A 29 -1.50 -2.24 9.74
CA PRO A 29 -1.87 -1.01 9.05
C PRO A 29 -2.20 0.18 9.96
N ARG A 30 -2.09 0.08 11.30
CA ARG A 30 -2.46 1.15 12.25
C ARG A 30 -1.83 2.51 11.94
N LEU A 31 -0.55 2.52 11.53
CA LEU A 31 0.10 3.77 11.14
C LEU A 31 -0.46 4.28 9.80
N ALA A 32 -0.68 3.41 8.82
CA ALA A 32 -1.26 3.79 7.53
C ALA A 32 -2.68 4.36 7.70
N GLU A 33 -3.51 3.75 8.55
CA GLU A 33 -4.82 4.25 8.97
C GLU A 33 -4.72 5.63 9.63
N THR A 34 -3.78 5.80 10.56
CA THR A 34 -3.52 7.09 11.21
C THR A 34 -3.05 8.14 10.22
N LEU A 35 -2.31 7.75 9.18
CA LEU A 35 -1.82 8.66 8.15
C LEU A 35 -2.91 9.04 7.15
N SER A 36 -3.85 8.15 6.82
CA SER A 36 -4.92 8.39 5.85
C SER A 36 -6.23 8.92 6.44
N ALA A 37 -6.39 8.88 7.77
CA ALA A 37 -7.64 9.29 8.44
C ALA A 37 -8.12 10.68 7.99
N GLY A 38 -9.38 10.73 7.50
CA GLY A 38 -10.05 11.95 7.03
C GLY A 38 -9.62 12.43 5.64
N MET A 39 -8.90 11.62 4.85
CA MET A 39 -8.45 11.95 3.49
C MET A 39 -9.01 10.97 2.47
N PRO A 40 -9.12 11.36 1.18
CA PRO A 40 -9.53 10.46 0.10
C PRO A 40 -8.40 9.50 -0.32
N VAL A 41 -7.79 8.81 0.65
CA VAL A 41 -6.67 7.90 0.44
C VAL A 41 -7.14 6.45 0.57
N LYS A 42 -6.81 5.63 -0.41
CA LYS A 42 -7.02 4.18 -0.34
C LYS A 42 -5.80 3.49 0.28
N LEU A 43 -6.05 2.52 1.15
CA LEU A 43 -5.02 1.65 1.69
C LEU A 43 -5.06 0.31 0.96
N ALA A 44 -3.91 -0.19 0.53
CA ALA A 44 -3.76 -1.50 -0.08
C ALA A 44 -2.49 -2.17 0.43
N GLU A 45 -2.43 -3.50 0.36
CA GLU A 45 -1.21 -4.26 0.65
C GLU A 45 -0.46 -4.55 -0.65
N LEU A 46 0.87 -4.57 -0.60
CA LEU A 46 1.73 -4.94 -1.72
C LEU A 46 2.82 -5.90 -1.23
N ASP A 47 2.74 -7.17 -1.63
CA ASP A 47 3.70 -8.20 -1.23
C ASP A 47 4.83 -8.31 -2.27
N GLY A 48 5.83 -7.42 -2.13
CA GLY A 48 6.97 -7.36 -3.05
C GLY A 48 7.85 -8.61 -3.07
N LEU A 49 7.75 -9.47 -2.05
CA LEU A 49 8.55 -10.70 -1.94
C LEU A 49 7.76 -11.96 -2.34
N GLY A 50 6.46 -11.83 -2.62
CA GLY A 50 5.61 -12.98 -2.92
C GLY A 50 5.48 -13.96 -1.75
N GLY A 51 5.60 -13.47 -0.51
CA GLY A 51 5.54 -14.29 0.70
C GLY A 51 4.25 -15.11 0.85
N TYR A 52 3.15 -14.70 0.20
CA TYR A 52 1.90 -15.45 0.18
C TYR A 52 1.73 -16.40 -1.01
N ILE A 53 2.65 -16.40 -1.97
CA ILE A 53 2.55 -17.18 -3.20
C ILE A 53 3.33 -18.50 -3.05
N PRO A 54 2.70 -19.66 -3.33
CA PRO A 54 3.40 -20.94 -3.28
C PRO A 54 4.58 -21.02 -4.25
N ALA A 55 5.69 -21.59 -3.78
CA ALA A 55 6.88 -21.84 -4.61
C ALA A 55 6.61 -22.96 -5.62
N THR A 56 6.12 -22.58 -6.80
CA THR A 56 5.83 -23.47 -7.93
C THR A 56 6.59 -23.01 -9.18
N ALA A 57 6.56 -23.81 -10.25
CA ALA A 57 7.15 -23.42 -11.53
C ALA A 57 6.54 -22.13 -12.11
N GLN A 58 5.32 -21.78 -11.69
CA GLN A 58 4.60 -20.56 -12.09
C GLN A 58 4.70 -19.43 -11.05
N GLY A 59 5.47 -19.61 -9.97
CA GLY A 59 5.50 -18.67 -8.85
C GLY A 59 5.90 -17.25 -9.27
N TYR A 60 6.89 -17.10 -10.16
CA TYR A 60 7.33 -15.79 -10.63
C TYR A 60 6.23 -15.03 -11.37
N GLU A 61 5.54 -15.69 -12.30
CA GLU A 61 4.43 -15.09 -13.05
C GLU A 61 3.27 -14.71 -12.12
N GLN A 62 2.97 -15.56 -11.13
CA GLN A 62 1.96 -15.27 -10.12
C GLN A 62 2.31 -14.05 -9.28
N VAL A 63 3.58 -13.87 -8.90
CA VAL A 63 4.04 -12.67 -8.15
C VAL A 63 3.84 -11.41 -8.99
N LEU A 64 4.28 -11.43 -10.25
CA LEU A 64 4.12 -10.29 -11.16
C LEU A 64 2.64 -9.94 -11.37
N GLN A 65 1.79 -10.95 -11.58
CA GLN A 65 0.36 -10.74 -11.76
C GLN A 65 -0.28 -10.17 -10.48
N LYS A 66 0.06 -10.74 -9.31
CA LYS A 66 -0.47 -10.27 -8.03
C LYS A 66 -0.08 -8.81 -7.75
N LEU A 67 1.17 -8.43 -7.99
CA LEU A 67 1.64 -7.05 -7.86
C LEU A 67 0.90 -6.11 -8.82
N ALA A 68 0.69 -6.53 -10.07
CA ALA A 68 -0.06 -5.75 -11.05
C ALA A 68 -1.53 -5.56 -10.62
N ASP A 69 -2.17 -6.61 -10.13
CA ASP A 69 -3.56 -6.58 -9.66
C ASP A 69 -3.72 -5.70 -8.43
N ASP A 70 -2.80 -5.76 -7.46
CA ASP A 70 -2.81 -4.93 -6.25
C ASP A 70 -2.64 -3.44 -6.59
N LEU A 71 -1.69 -3.12 -7.48
CA LEU A 71 -1.47 -1.76 -7.98
C LEU A 71 -2.70 -1.27 -8.75
N ALA A 72 -3.21 -2.04 -9.70
CA ALA A 72 -4.36 -1.68 -10.52
C ALA A 72 -5.63 -1.52 -9.68
N GLY A 73 -5.88 -2.42 -8.73
CA GLY A 73 -7.04 -2.39 -7.85
C GLY A 73 -7.11 -1.12 -7.00
N CYS A 74 -5.95 -0.58 -6.60
CA CYS A 74 -5.91 0.68 -5.89
C CYS A 74 -5.95 1.90 -6.83
N LEU A 75 -5.07 1.92 -7.85
CA LEU A 75 -4.76 3.11 -8.65
C LEU A 75 -5.77 3.39 -9.77
N SER A 76 -6.44 2.37 -10.33
CA SER A 76 -7.31 2.51 -11.51
C SER A 76 -8.53 3.42 -11.32
N SER A 77 -8.88 3.71 -10.08
CA SER A 77 -10.08 4.46 -9.69
C SER A 77 -9.78 5.78 -9.02
N LEU A 78 -8.50 6.22 -9.03
CA LEU A 78 -8.08 7.54 -8.57
C LEU A 78 -8.54 8.63 -9.53
#